data_AF-A0A8B6F9T3-F1
#
_entry.id   AF-A0A8B6F9T3-F1
#
_cell.length_a   1.000
_cell.length_b   1.000
_cell.length_c   1.000
_cell.angle_alpha   90.00
_cell.angle_beta   90.00
_cell.angle_gamma   90.00
#
_symmetry.space_group_name_H-M   'P 1'
#
loop_
_entity.id
_entity.type
_entity.pdbx_description
1 polymer ?
#
loop_
_entity_poly.entity_id
_entity_poly.type
_entity_poly.pdbx_seq_one_letter_code
_entity_poly.pdbx_strand_id
1 'polypeptide(L)'
;MCRVRTNINLYWHAYEFQIYDGLLIFIIVLPFFRLSPLASSQKNESINSVIAKKAPKSMHFGGSRSLNYRVSAAVSQINNGRKYTTEVLQRLNVTIGSNTAKYVCHIDRKRKLDAARKTTIPFKRKRSILKSDR
;
A
#
# COMPACT_ATOMS: atom_id res chain seq x y z
N MET A 1 -9.90 18.05 77.66
CA MET A 1 -8.83 17.53 76.78
C MET A 1 -9.35 16.33 76.01
N CYS A 2 -9.42 16.39 74.67
CA CYS A 2 -8.92 15.37 73.73
C CYS A 2 -9.56 15.48 72.33
N ARG A 3 -8.79 16.14 71.46
CA ARG A 3 -8.44 15.78 70.07
C ARG A 3 -9.56 15.55 69.03
N VAL A 4 -9.81 16.62 68.27
CA VAL A 4 -10.31 16.56 66.88
C VAL A 4 -9.35 15.68 66.05
N ARG A 5 -9.88 14.62 65.43
CA ARG A 5 -9.18 13.87 64.37
C ARG A 5 -9.94 14.05 63.07
N THR A 6 -9.34 14.84 62.19
CA THR A 6 -9.76 15.10 60.82
C THR A 6 -9.77 13.81 60.00
N ASN A 7 -10.90 13.48 59.39
CA ASN A 7 -11.05 12.31 58.53
C ASN A 7 -10.73 12.72 57.07
N ILE A 8 -9.43 12.94 56.80
CA ILE A 8 -8.90 13.33 55.48
C ILE A 8 -8.76 12.12 54.52
N ASN A 9 -8.97 10.89 55.01
CA ASN A 9 -8.64 9.67 54.26
C ASN A 9 -9.69 9.20 53.23
N LEU A 10 -10.91 9.74 53.22
CA LEU A 10 -11.92 9.30 52.24
C LEU A 10 -11.85 10.04 50.89
N TYR A 11 -11.16 11.18 50.81
CA TYR A 11 -11.06 11.95 49.56
C TYR A 11 -9.91 11.50 48.65
N TRP A 12 -8.89 10.84 49.19
CA TRP A 12 -7.73 10.41 48.41
C TRP A 12 -8.00 9.14 47.57
N HIS A 13 -8.75 8.17 48.12
CA HIS A 13 -9.06 6.93 47.39
C HIS A 13 -10.04 7.09 46.23
N ALA A 14 -10.92 8.10 46.27
CA ALA A 14 -11.83 8.39 45.16
C ALA A 14 -11.11 9.05 43.96
N TYR A 15 -10.04 9.81 44.22
CA TYR A 15 -9.28 10.50 43.17
C TYR A 15 -8.28 9.61 42.44
N GLU A 16 -7.74 8.58 43.10
CA GLU A 16 -6.83 7.63 42.45
C GLU A 16 -7.56 6.77 41.41
N PHE A 17 -8.78 6.30 41.70
CA PHE A 17 -9.52 5.40 40.80
C PHE A 17 -9.87 6.06 39.45
N GLN A 18 -10.17 7.37 39.46
CA GLN A 18 -10.55 8.12 38.26
C GLN A 18 -9.36 8.45 37.33
N ILE A 19 -8.13 8.46 37.86
CA ILE A 19 -6.91 8.68 37.07
C ILE A 19 -6.51 7.40 36.33
N TYR A 20 -6.67 6.23 36.95
CA TYR A 20 -6.34 4.95 36.31
C TYR A 20 -7.30 4.61 35.17
N ASP A 21 -8.60 4.91 35.31
CA ASP A 21 -9.59 4.68 34.25
C ASP A 21 -9.35 5.59 33.02
N GLY A 22 -8.94 6.84 33.24
CA GLY A 22 -8.60 7.78 32.17
C GLY A 22 -7.29 7.42 31.45
N LEU A 23 -6.26 6.99 32.20
CA LEU A 23 -4.99 6.54 31.62
C LEU A 23 -5.14 5.25 30.82
N LEU A 24 -5.98 4.33 31.27
CA LEU A 24 -6.24 3.06 30.58
C LEU A 24 -6.90 3.30 29.22
N ILE A 25 -7.84 4.24 29.13
CA ILE A 25 -8.44 4.68 27.87
C ILE A 25 -7.38 5.31 26.96
N PHE A 26 -6.48 6.15 27.50
CA PHE A 26 -5.46 6.83 26.70
C PHE A 26 -4.35 5.88 26.21
N ILE A 27 -4.01 4.84 26.97
CA ILE A 27 -2.97 3.86 26.62
C ILE A 27 -3.51 2.74 25.72
N ILE A 28 -4.77 2.34 25.85
CA ILE A 28 -5.33 1.23 25.06
C ILE A 28 -6.03 1.74 23.78
N VAL A 29 -6.82 2.81 23.87
CA VAL A 29 -7.73 3.23 22.79
C VAL A 29 -7.02 4.08 21.73
N LEU A 30 -6.15 5.02 22.13
CA LEU A 30 -5.44 5.90 21.19
C LEU A 30 -4.41 5.20 20.28
N PRO A 31 -3.60 4.22 20.74
CA PRO A 31 -2.72 3.48 19.83
C PRO A 31 -3.48 2.48 18.98
N PHE A 32 -4.63 1.94 19.43
CA PHE A 32 -5.47 1.06 18.63
C PHE A 32 -5.98 1.75 17.35
N PHE A 33 -6.32 3.05 17.41
CA PHE A 33 -6.70 3.82 16.21
C PHE A 33 -5.52 4.23 15.32
N ARG A 34 -4.28 4.27 15.86
CA ARG A 34 -3.07 4.58 15.08
C ARG A 34 -2.43 3.36 14.43
N LEU A 35 -2.74 2.18 14.92
CA LEU A 35 -2.51 0.94 14.20
C LEU A 35 -3.60 0.83 13.14
N SER A 36 -3.40 1.53 12.01
CA SER A 36 -4.04 1.13 10.74
C SER A 36 -4.01 -0.40 10.72
N PRO A 37 -5.14 -1.09 10.45
CA PRO A 37 -5.12 -2.55 10.45
C PRO A 37 -3.89 -2.97 9.67
N LEU A 38 -2.99 -3.73 10.30
CA LEU A 38 -1.83 -4.33 9.65
C LEU A 38 -2.37 -5.40 8.69
N ALA A 39 -3.20 -4.97 7.75
CA ALA A 39 -3.64 -5.74 6.62
C ALA A 39 -2.38 -6.07 5.84
N SER A 40 -2.26 -7.33 5.42
CA SER A 40 -1.09 -7.74 4.68
C SER A 40 -0.91 -6.82 3.47
N SER A 41 0.27 -6.22 3.36
CA SER A 41 0.64 -5.38 2.21
C SER A 41 0.64 -6.18 0.90
N GLN A 42 0.55 -7.52 0.98
CA GLN A 42 0.51 -8.47 -0.13
C GLN A 42 -0.43 -8.07 -1.27
N LYS A 43 -1.61 -7.50 -0.98
CA LYS A 43 -2.54 -7.05 -2.03
C LYS A 43 -1.95 -5.89 -2.84
N ASN A 44 -1.22 -5.00 -2.16
CA ASN A 44 -0.64 -3.78 -2.74
C ASN A 44 0.80 -3.98 -3.23
N GLU A 45 1.48 -5.10 -2.92
CA GLU A 45 2.84 -5.36 -3.39
C GLU A 45 2.97 -5.30 -4.91
N SER A 46 1.93 -5.75 -5.63
CA SER A 46 1.90 -5.69 -7.09
C SER A 46 1.91 -4.24 -7.61
N ILE A 47 1.16 -3.36 -6.96
CA ILE A 47 1.08 -1.93 -7.29
C ILE A 47 2.39 -1.24 -6.90
N ASN A 48 2.88 -1.49 -5.69
CA ASN A 48 4.14 -0.94 -5.17
C ASN A 48 5.33 -1.30 -6.08
N SER A 49 5.38 -2.53 -6.57
CA SER A 49 6.40 -2.98 -7.52
C SER A 49 6.37 -2.21 -8.84
N VAL A 50 5.18 -1.83 -9.32
CA VAL A 50 5.05 -1.05 -10.55
C VAL A 50 5.39 0.42 -10.32
N ILE A 51 4.94 1.00 -9.20
CA ILE A 51 5.28 2.36 -8.80
C ILE A 51 6.79 2.49 -8.62
N ALA A 52 7.44 1.56 -7.92
CA ALA A 52 8.90 1.57 -7.71
C ALA A 52 9.68 1.51 -9.03
N LYS A 53 9.15 0.85 -10.07
CA LYS A 53 9.76 0.85 -11.41
C LYS A 53 9.61 2.18 -12.15
N LYS A 54 8.53 2.92 -11.90
CA LYS A 54 8.26 4.21 -12.54
C LYS A 54 8.84 5.39 -11.76
N ALA A 55 8.93 5.29 -10.45
CA ALA A 55 9.52 6.27 -9.55
C ALA A 55 10.48 5.52 -8.61
N PRO A 56 11.70 5.19 -9.07
CA PRO A 56 12.66 4.49 -8.22
C PRO A 56 13.07 5.38 -7.05
N LYS A 57 13.22 4.75 -5.87
CA LYS A 57 13.63 5.44 -4.63
C LYS A 57 15.02 6.07 -4.71
N SER A 58 15.86 5.58 -5.63
CA SER A 58 17.20 6.15 -5.87
C SER A 58 17.16 7.54 -6.51
N MET A 59 16.02 7.96 -7.07
CA MET A 59 15.84 9.30 -7.64
C MET A 59 14.84 10.10 -6.80
N HIS A 60 15.20 11.34 -6.47
CA HIS A 60 14.30 12.23 -5.75
C HIS A 60 13.32 12.89 -6.71
N PHE A 61 12.03 12.52 -6.60
CA PHE A 61 10.92 13.17 -7.31
C PHE A 61 10.01 13.99 -6.39
N GLY A 62 10.29 13.99 -5.09
CA GLY A 62 9.52 14.73 -4.09
C GLY A 62 9.45 16.22 -4.41
N GLY A 63 8.34 16.88 -4.07
CA GLY A 63 8.15 18.31 -4.29
C GLY A 63 7.88 18.74 -5.74
N SER A 64 7.82 17.80 -6.70
CA SER A 64 7.57 18.11 -8.11
C SER A 64 6.30 17.43 -8.64
N ARG A 65 5.69 18.00 -9.69
CA ARG A 65 4.57 17.38 -10.43
C ARG A 65 4.95 16.05 -11.10
N SER A 66 6.26 15.77 -11.24
CA SER A 66 6.80 14.54 -11.84
C SER A 66 6.42 13.29 -11.06
N LEU A 67 6.41 13.36 -9.72
CA LEU A 67 6.00 12.24 -8.88
C LEU A 67 4.55 11.84 -9.16
N ASN A 68 3.64 12.82 -9.16
CA ASN A 68 2.21 12.60 -9.41
C ASN A 68 1.98 11.98 -10.80
N TYR A 69 2.71 12.44 -11.82
CA TYR A 69 2.63 11.87 -13.16
C TYR A 69 3.11 10.42 -13.20
N ARG A 70 4.26 10.11 -12.58
CA ARG A 70 4.82 8.75 -12.55
C ARG A 70 3.91 7.77 -11.80
N VAL A 71 3.33 8.20 -10.68
CA VAL A 71 2.34 7.41 -9.93
C VAL A 71 1.08 7.20 -10.76
N SER A 72 0.55 8.23 -11.40
CA SER A 72 -0.63 8.12 -12.29
C SER A 72 -0.38 7.19 -13.48
N ALA A 73 0.82 7.25 -14.08
CA ALA A 73 1.24 6.34 -15.14
C ALA A 73 1.34 4.89 -14.65
N ALA A 74 1.84 4.66 -13.43
CA ALA A 74 1.89 3.34 -12.82
C ALA A 74 0.47 2.75 -12.62
N VAL A 75 -0.47 3.55 -12.10
CA VAL A 75 -1.87 3.15 -11.91
C VAL A 75 -2.54 2.86 -13.26
N SER A 76 -2.41 3.77 -14.22
CA SER A 76 -2.94 3.58 -15.58
C SER A 76 -2.41 2.31 -16.23
N GLN A 77 -1.14 2.00 -15.99
CA GLN A 77 -0.51 0.79 -16.52
C GLN A 77 -1.10 -0.50 -15.95
N ILE A 78 -1.46 -0.49 -14.66
CA ILE A 78 -2.07 -1.63 -13.99
C ILE A 78 -3.48 -1.84 -14.50
N ASN A 79 -4.26 -0.77 -14.59
CA ASN A 79 -5.67 -0.82 -15.01
C ASN A 79 -5.81 -1.13 -16.50
N ASN A 80 -5.12 -0.38 -17.36
CA ASN A 80 -5.37 -0.38 -18.80
C ASN A 80 -4.32 -1.13 -19.64
N GLY A 81 -3.22 -1.61 -19.04
CA GLY A 81 -2.12 -2.25 -19.80
C GLY A 81 -1.04 -1.25 -20.21
N ARG A 82 -0.26 -1.54 -21.25
CA ARG A 82 0.71 -0.59 -21.85
C ARG A 82 0.04 0.33 -22.87
N LYS A 83 -1.21 0.05 -23.27
CA LYS A 83 -2.04 0.90 -24.12
C LYS A 83 -2.19 2.34 -23.62
N TYR A 84 -2.12 2.60 -22.32
CA TYR A 84 -2.16 3.98 -21.82
C TYR A 84 -1.06 4.86 -22.44
N THR A 85 0.11 4.29 -22.78
CA THR A 85 1.21 5.04 -23.40
C THR A 85 0.80 5.57 -24.78
N THR A 86 0.10 4.77 -25.58
CA THR A 86 -0.37 5.22 -26.91
C THR A 86 -1.46 6.27 -26.78
N GLU A 87 -2.37 6.12 -25.81
CA GLU A 87 -3.41 7.12 -25.53
C GLU A 87 -2.83 8.46 -25.07
N VAL A 88 -1.81 8.43 -24.21
CA VAL A 88 -1.12 9.63 -23.75
C VAL A 88 -0.39 10.33 -24.92
N LEU A 89 0.31 9.57 -25.77
CA LEU A 89 0.99 10.15 -26.94
C LEU A 89 0.00 10.78 -27.91
N GLN A 90 -1.14 10.14 -28.16
CA GLN A 90 -2.22 10.70 -28.97
C GLN A 90 -2.74 12.02 -28.40
N ARG A 91 -2.99 12.08 -27.07
CA ARG A 91 -3.44 13.32 -26.41
C ARG A 91 -2.39 14.44 -26.45
N LEU A 92 -1.12 14.10 -26.47
CA LEU A 92 -0.02 15.06 -26.60
C LEU A 92 0.27 15.45 -28.05
N ASN A 93 -0.54 14.99 -29.02
CA ASN A 93 -0.33 15.18 -30.46
C ASN A 93 1.05 14.69 -30.93
N VAL A 94 1.58 13.64 -30.29
CA VAL A 94 2.84 13.02 -30.67
C VAL A 94 2.56 11.79 -31.51
N THR A 95 3.12 11.76 -32.73
CA THR A 95 2.99 10.62 -33.64
C THR A 95 3.59 9.37 -33.03
N ILE A 96 2.82 8.28 -33.03
CA ILE A 96 3.27 6.98 -32.53
C ILE A 96 4.08 6.28 -33.63
N GLY A 97 5.34 5.99 -33.35
CA GLY A 97 6.17 5.18 -34.23
C GLY A 97 5.67 3.73 -34.34
N SER A 98 5.85 3.13 -35.52
CA SER A 98 5.47 1.73 -35.80
C SER A 98 6.08 0.73 -34.81
N ASN A 99 7.35 0.93 -34.45
CA ASN A 99 8.07 0.10 -33.48
C ASN A 99 7.44 0.17 -32.08
N THR A 100 7.06 1.38 -31.63
CA THR A 100 6.42 1.60 -30.34
C THR A 100 5.05 0.91 -30.29
N ALA A 101 4.25 1.04 -31.35
CA ALA A 101 2.95 0.36 -31.44
C ALA A 101 3.09 -1.17 -31.38
N LYS A 102 4.04 -1.74 -32.14
CA LYS A 102 4.35 -3.18 -32.12
C LYS A 102 4.80 -3.64 -30.73
N TYR A 103 5.67 -2.88 -30.08
CA TYR A 103 6.16 -3.18 -28.73
C TYR A 103 5.02 -3.20 -27.70
N VAL A 104 4.15 -2.17 -27.70
CA VAL A 104 3.01 -2.09 -26.78
C VAL A 104 2.08 -3.29 -26.96
N CYS A 105 1.74 -3.63 -28.22
CA CYS A 105 0.92 -4.79 -28.54
C CYS A 105 1.56 -6.10 -28.05
N HIS A 106 2.86 -6.28 -28.33
CA HIS A 106 3.60 -7.47 -27.91
C HIS A 106 3.61 -7.65 -26.38
N ILE A 107 3.90 -6.58 -25.63
CA ILE A 107 3.98 -6.62 -24.16
C ILE A 107 2.61 -6.90 -23.55
N ASP A 108 1.55 -6.27 -24.04
CA ASP A 108 0.21 -6.51 -23.52
C ASP A 108 -0.29 -7.92 -23.85
N ARG A 109 0.02 -8.44 -25.05
CA ARG A 109 -0.24 -9.84 -25.40
C ARG A 109 0.48 -10.77 -24.43
N LYS A 110 1.77 -10.55 -24.19
CA LYS A 110 2.57 -11.34 -23.23
C LYS A 110 1.95 -11.27 -21.83
N ARG A 111 1.56 -10.09 -21.34
CA ARG A 111 0.90 -9.92 -20.04
C ARG A 111 -0.38 -10.76 -19.93
N LYS A 112 -1.25 -10.73 -20.95
CA LYS A 112 -2.50 -11.50 -20.97
C LYS A 112 -2.22 -13.01 -20.97
N LEU A 113 -1.30 -13.47 -21.80
CA LEU A 113 -0.90 -14.88 -21.87
C LEU A 113 -0.30 -15.35 -20.55
N ASP A 114 0.57 -14.55 -19.92
CA ASP A 114 1.14 -14.86 -18.61
C ASP A 114 0.08 -14.89 -17.50
N ALA A 115 -0.92 -14.00 -17.54
CA ALA A 115 -2.02 -14.01 -16.58
C ALA A 115 -2.84 -15.31 -16.72
N ALA A 116 -3.26 -15.66 -17.94
CA ALA A 116 -3.99 -16.90 -18.22
C ALA A 116 -3.18 -18.15 -17.87
N ARG A 117 -1.87 -18.16 -18.18
CA ARG A 117 -0.97 -19.26 -17.83
C ARG A 117 -0.87 -19.42 -16.31
N LYS A 118 -0.74 -18.33 -15.55
CA LYS A 118 -0.61 -18.34 -14.09
C LYS A 118 -1.85 -18.84 -13.36
N THR A 119 -3.03 -18.72 -13.98
CA THR A 119 -4.28 -19.23 -13.38
C THR A 119 -4.44 -20.74 -13.57
N THR A 120 -3.74 -21.35 -14.52
CA THR A 120 -3.83 -22.81 -14.79
C THR A 120 -3.36 -23.65 -13.60
N ILE A 121 -4.05 -24.79 -13.40
CA ILE A 121 -3.69 -25.82 -12.41
C ILE A 121 -2.24 -26.33 -12.58
N PRO A 122 -1.77 -26.71 -13.79
CA PRO A 122 -0.38 -27.19 -13.96
C PRO A 122 0.64 -26.15 -13.51
N PHE A 123 0.42 -24.87 -13.80
CA PHE A 123 1.32 -23.80 -13.34
C PHE A 123 1.32 -23.68 -11.81
N LYS A 124 0.14 -23.72 -11.17
CA LYS A 124 0.02 -23.67 -9.70
C LYS A 124 0.67 -24.88 -9.02
N ARG A 125 0.45 -26.09 -9.55
CA ARG A 125 1.08 -27.33 -9.06
C ARG A 125 2.61 -27.25 -9.14
N LYS A 126 3.14 -26.89 -10.32
CA LYS A 126 4.59 -26.70 -10.51
C LYS A 126 5.17 -25.67 -9.53
N ARG A 127 4.48 -24.55 -9.32
CA ARG A 127 4.89 -23.53 -8.35
C ARG A 127 4.93 -24.07 -6.91
N SER A 128 3.99 -24.93 -6.53
CA SER A 128 3.95 -25.54 -5.20
C SER A 128 5.13 -26.49 -4.98
N ILE A 129 5.42 -27.34 -5.96
CA ILE A 129 6.54 -28.29 -5.93
C ILE A 129 7.87 -27.54 -5.78
N LEU A 130 8.10 -26.52 -6.62
CA LEU A 130 9.31 -25.70 -6.53
C LEU A 130 9.45 -24.91 -5.22
N LYS A 131 8.37 -24.80 -4.43
CA LYS A 131 8.40 -24.16 -3.11
C LYS A 131 8.73 -25.17 -2.01
N SER A 132 8.34 -26.44 -2.16
CA SER A 132 8.71 -27.50 -1.21
C SER A 132 10.16 -27.95 -1.38
N ASP A 133 10.73 -27.82 -2.59
CA ASP A 133 12.12 -28.18 -2.88
C ASP A 133 13.15 -27.15 -2.37
N ARG A 134 12.70 -26.10 -1.67
CA ARG A 134 13.52 -25.03 -1.10
C ARG A 134 13.63 -25.17 0.40
#